data_AF-A0AB94IGJ3-F1
#
_entry.id   AF-A0AB94IGJ3-F1
#
_cell.length_a   1.000
_cell.length_b   1.000
_cell.length_c   1.000
_cell.angle_alpha   90.00
_cell.angle_beta   90.00
_cell.angle_gamma   90.00
#
_symmetry.space_group_name_H-M   'P 1'
#
loop_
_entity.id
_entity.type
_entity.pdbx_description
1 polymer ?
#
loop_
_entity_poly.entity_id
_entity_poly.type
_entity_poly.pdbx_seq_one_letter_code
_entity_poly.pdbx_strand_id
1 'polypeptide(L)'
;MHNFSIVEKSDSIPKTRISGKVIHGNQIGRTIGFPTANLLLHEEVFLPKGVYGVHVTYQNQLYYGLMNVGVRPTVNKEEIIIHYEVHIFDFDQMIYDEELDVEVCHFVREEQLFSSMKHLVLQIRKDVETVQRVFHLEQPAILKREFKPSSEEYIHLTDLAFIQLCEGKHGINRGVYNTIDNWIYNQGIKNILERRRLLLAFLESIRDHENSRKKFGPGGLRPKLEEFFFGKVEEKTASNL
;
A
#
# COMPACT_ATOMS: atom_id res chain seq x y z
N MET A 1 -10.41 43.80 -20.54
CA MET A 1 -10.56 43.15 -19.23
C MET A 1 -9.43 42.16 -19.10
N HIS A 2 -8.54 42.40 -18.14
CA HIS A 2 -7.43 41.51 -17.81
C HIS A 2 -8.00 40.25 -17.15
N ASN A 3 -7.67 39.08 -17.65
CA ASN A 3 -7.73 37.86 -16.84
C ASN A 3 -6.32 37.29 -16.74
N PHE A 4 -5.78 37.39 -15.52
CA PHE A 4 -4.50 36.88 -15.12
C PHE A 4 -4.50 35.35 -15.09
N SER A 5 -3.36 34.80 -15.52
CA SER A 5 -2.98 33.40 -15.49
C SER A 5 -3.02 32.80 -14.08
N ILE A 6 -3.43 31.53 -13.99
CA ILE A 6 -2.84 30.60 -13.03
C ILE A 6 -2.28 29.45 -13.86
N VAL A 7 -1.00 29.59 -14.23
CA VAL A 7 -0.17 28.44 -14.58
C VAL A 7 0.22 27.85 -13.23
N GLU A 8 -0.39 26.73 -12.86
CA GLU A 8 0.10 25.95 -11.72
C GLU A 8 1.53 25.52 -12.06
N LYS A 9 2.48 25.95 -11.23
CA LYS A 9 3.89 25.56 -11.34
C LYS A 9 3.99 24.05 -11.26
N SER A 10 4.23 23.40 -12.39
CA SER A 10 4.78 22.05 -12.40
C SER A 10 6.25 22.19 -12.02
N ASP A 11 6.60 21.86 -10.78
CA ASP A 11 7.99 21.62 -10.38
C ASP A 11 8.47 20.33 -11.06
N SER A 12 8.65 20.38 -12.38
CA SER A 12 9.03 19.24 -13.21
C SER A 12 10.49 18.89 -12.91
N ILE A 13 10.69 17.88 -12.06
CA ILE A 13 11.90 17.07 -12.14
C ILE A 13 11.97 16.57 -13.59
N PRO A 14 13.11 16.70 -14.29
CA PRO A 14 13.25 16.07 -15.59
C PRO A 14 12.89 14.59 -15.46
N LYS A 15 12.09 14.07 -16.39
CA LYS A 15 11.75 12.65 -16.42
C LYS A 15 13.04 11.85 -16.56
N THR A 16 13.59 11.42 -15.44
CA THR A 16 14.82 10.65 -15.36
C THR A 16 14.44 9.19 -15.35
N ARG A 17 14.90 8.45 -16.35
CA ARG A 17 14.81 6.99 -16.36
C ARG A 17 16.13 6.42 -15.88
N ILE A 18 16.06 5.48 -14.95
CA ILE A 18 17.21 4.72 -14.47
C ILE A 18 16.93 3.24 -14.71
N SER A 19 17.97 2.51 -15.07
CA SER A 19 17.91 1.07 -15.26
C SER A 19 18.94 0.43 -14.34
N GLY A 20 18.59 -0.67 -13.69
CA GLY A 20 19.50 -1.32 -12.78
C GLY A 20 19.08 -2.72 -12.38
N LYS A 21 20.10 -3.48 -11.99
CA LYS A 21 19.96 -4.83 -11.50
C LYS A 21 19.53 -4.83 -10.04
N VAL A 22 18.56 -5.68 -9.69
CA VAL A 22 18.13 -5.86 -8.31
C VAL A 22 19.16 -6.69 -7.55
N ILE A 23 19.72 -6.10 -6.50
CA ILE A 23 20.74 -6.71 -5.65
C ILE A 23 20.22 -6.98 -4.24
N HIS A 24 20.95 -7.82 -3.51
CA HIS A 24 20.66 -8.09 -2.11
C HIS A 24 21.02 -6.89 -1.23
N GLY A 25 20.08 -6.43 -0.43
CA GLY A 25 20.28 -5.40 0.61
C GLY A 25 20.12 -5.97 2.02
N ASN A 26 19.97 -5.08 3.01
CA ASN A 26 19.80 -5.45 4.42
C ASN A 26 18.40 -6.02 4.76
N GLN A 27 17.47 -6.02 3.80
CA GLN A 27 16.11 -6.58 3.91
C GLN A 27 15.25 -6.02 5.06
N ILE A 28 15.61 -4.86 5.63
CA ILE A 28 14.88 -4.22 6.74
C ILE A 28 13.45 -3.87 6.33
N GLY A 29 13.24 -3.38 5.11
CA GLY A 29 11.89 -3.04 4.62
C GLY A 29 10.91 -4.21 4.73
N ARG A 30 11.37 -5.43 4.47
CA ARG A 30 10.54 -6.65 4.56
C ARG A 30 10.04 -6.92 5.98
N THR A 31 10.85 -6.64 7.01
CA THR A 31 10.45 -6.90 8.42
C THR A 31 9.39 -5.92 8.91
N ILE A 32 9.23 -4.77 8.24
CA ILE A 32 8.23 -3.74 8.57
C ILE A 32 7.06 -3.67 7.58
N GLY A 33 6.97 -4.61 6.63
CA GLY A 33 5.88 -4.69 5.66
C GLY A 33 6.04 -3.82 4.42
N PHE A 34 7.23 -3.27 4.15
CA PHE A 34 7.57 -2.48 2.97
C PHE A 34 8.80 -3.08 2.27
N PRO A 35 8.68 -4.25 1.62
CA PRO A 35 9.80 -4.87 0.92
C PRO A 35 10.34 -3.93 -0.17
N THR A 36 11.66 -3.75 -0.22
CA THR A 36 12.34 -2.88 -1.19
C THR A 36 13.33 -3.66 -2.05
N ALA A 37 13.30 -3.42 -3.36
CA ALA A 37 14.34 -3.82 -4.30
C ALA A 37 15.50 -2.81 -4.21
N ASN A 38 16.70 -3.27 -3.88
CA ASN A 38 17.89 -2.43 -3.92
C ASN A 38 18.43 -2.46 -5.35
N LEU A 39 18.69 -1.31 -5.97
CA LEU A 39 19.16 -1.23 -7.36
C LEU A 39 20.65 -0.92 -7.43
N LEU A 40 21.36 -1.72 -8.21
CA LEU A 40 22.68 -1.40 -8.76
C LEU A 40 22.45 -0.83 -10.17
N LEU A 41 22.65 0.48 -10.34
CA LEU A 41 22.41 1.15 -11.61
C LEU A 41 23.50 0.80 -12.63
N HIS A 42 23.11 0.71 -13.90
CA HIS A 42 24.05 0.51 -15.02
C HIS A 42 24.82 1.79 -15.36
N GLU A 43 24.21 2.95 -15.11
CA GLU A 43 24.78 4.27 -15.35
C GLU A 43 24.73 5.11 -14.08
N GLU A 44 25.73 5.95 -13.88
CA GLU A 44 25.72 6.91 -12.78
C GLU A 44 24.66 7.98 -13.03
N VAL A 45 23.71 8.05 -12.10
CA VAL A 45 22.70 9.08 -12.07
C VAL A 45 22.80 9.80 -10.74
N PHE A 46 22.70 11.13 -10.78
CA PHE A 46 22.70 11.98 -9.59
C PHE A 46 21.29 12.49 -9.32
N LEU A 47 20.61 11.85 -8.39
CA LEU A 47 19.34 12.33 -7.85
C LEU A 47 19.57 12.93 -6.45
N PRO A 48 18.87 14.01 -6.08
CA PRO A 48 18.87 14.50 -4.71
C PRO A 48 18.44 13.40 -3.73
N LYS A 49 18.93 13.47 -2.49
CA LYS A 49 18.49 12.53 -1.46
C LYS A 49 17.02 12.75 -1.13
N GLY A 50 16.27 11.67 -0.99
CA GLY A 50 14.87 11.77 -0.64
C GLY A 50 14.03 10.62 -1.19
N VAL A 51 12.73 10.81 -1.07
CA VAL A 51 11.71 9.86 -1.47
C VAL A 51 11.00 10.37 -2.72
N TYR A 52 10.81 9.48 -3.68
CA TYR A 52 10.23 9.76 -4.98
C TYR A 52 9.08 8.82 -5.28
N GLY A 53 8.06 9.32 -5.97
CA GLY A 53 7.08 8.50 -6.67
C GLY A 53 7.65 8.09 -8.03
N VAL A 54 7.57 6.81 -8.34
CA VAL A 54 8.17 6.23 -9.56
C VAL A 54 7.20 5.33 -10.31
N HIS A 55 7.37 5.28 -11.63
CA HIS A 55 6.90 4.16 -12.45
C HIS A 55 7.99 3.10 -12.50
N VAL A 56 7.60 1.83 -12.43
CA VAL A 56 8.51 0.69 -12.49
C VAL A 56 8.06 -0.22 -13.62
N THR A 57 8.95 -0.52 -14.56
CA THR A 57 8.71 -1.52 -15.60
C THR A 57 9.50 -2.77 -15.27
N TYR A 58 8.80 -3.88 -15.12
CA TYR A 58 9.38 -5.21 -14.93
C TYR A 58 8.71 -6.19 -15.89
N GLN A 59 9.50 -6.94 -16.67
CA GLN A 59 9.01 -7.91 -17.66
C GLN A 59 7.85 -7.36 -18.53
N ASN A 60 8.04 -6.15 -19.07
CA ASN A 60 7.05 -5.43 -19.91
C ASN A 60 5.74 -5.06 -19.20
N GLN A 61 5.65 -5.21 -17.89
CA GLN A 61 4.51 -4.77 -17.09
C GLN A 61 4.85 -3.51 -16.29
N LEU A 62 3.93 -2.54 -16.33
CA LEU A 62 4.02 -1.29 -15.60
C LEU A 62 3.46 -1.46 -14.18
N TYR A 63 4.24 -0.99 -13.22
CA TYR A 63 3.91 -0.88 -11.81
C TYR A 63 4.20 0.54 -11.32
N TYR A 64 3.77 0.82 -10.09
CA TYR A 64 3.99 2.08 -9.41
C TYR A 64 4.73 1.82 -8.10
N GLY A 65 5.46 2.80 -7.59
CA GLY A 65 6.19 2.60 -6.35
C GLY A 65 6.72 3.85 -5.71
N LEU A 66 7.37 3.64 -4.58
CA LEU A 66 8.25 4.61 -3.93
C LEU A 66 9.69 4.24 -4.21
N MET A 67 10.53 5.22 -4.51
CA MET A 67 11.98 5.07 -4.52
C MET A 67 12.60 5.96 -3.45
N ASN A 68 13.45 5.38 -2.61
CA ASN A 68 14.32 6.10 -1.70
C ASN A 68 15.72 6.23 -2.32
N VAL A 69 16.25 7.45 -2.35
CA VAL A 69 17.64 7.77 -2.71
C VAL A 69 18.34 8.19 -1.43
N GLY A 70 19.21 7.33 -0.91
CA GLY A 70 19.95 7.56 0.33
C GLY A 70 21.46 7.48 0.12
N VAL A 71 22.22 7.70 1.19
CA VAL A 71 23.68 7.47 1.20
C VAL A 71 24.10 6.45 2.23
N ARG A 72 25.04 5.57 1.87
CA ARG A 72 25.71 4.67 2.82
C ARG A 72 27.16 5.16 3.00
N PRO A 73 27.57 5.52 4.23
CA PRO A 73 28.97 5.79 4.50
C PRO A 73 29.76 4.48 4.37
N THR A 74 30.84 4.48 3.60
CA THR A 74 31.75 3.33 3.53
C THR A 74 32.58 3.23 4.81
N VAL A 75 33.06 2.02 5.14
CA VAL A 75 33.88 1.76 6.34
C VAL A 75 35.16 2.62 6.37
N ASN A 76 35.65 3.01 5.19
CA ASN A 76 36.81 3.89 5.04
C ASN A 76 36.47 5.39 4.96
N LYS A 77 35.19 5.79 5.10
CA LYS A 77 34.67 7.18 5.17
C LYS A 77 35.03 8.15 4.04
N GLU A 78 35.85 7.75 3.06
CA GLU A 78 36.29 8.60 1.95
C GLU A 78 35.32 8.55 0.75
N GLU A 79 34.57 7.45 0.59
CA GLU A 79 33.59 7.28 -0.49
C GLU A 79 32.15 7.30 0.05
N ILE A 80 31.34 8.19 -0.50
CA ILE A 80 29.89 8.26 -0.27
C ILE A 80 29.21 7.49 -1.40
N ILE A 81 28.62 6.33 -1.09
CA ILE A 81 27.88 5.53 -2.07
C ILE A 81 26.40 5.92 -1.99
N ILE A 82 25.84 6.36 -3.11
CA ILE A 82 24.39 6.57 -3.26
C ILE A 82 23.74 5.21 -3.47
N HIS A 83 22.64 4.95 -2.77
CA HIS A 83 21.86 3.73 -2.95
C HIS A 83 20.41 4.06 -3.27
N TYR A 84 19.81 3.18 -4.08
CA TYR A 84 18.47 3.31 -4.62
C TYR A 84 17.64 2.12 -4.13
N GLU A 85 16.56 2.39 -3.41
CA GLU A 85 15.66 1.37 -2.88
C GLU A 85 14.23 1.60 -3.36
N VAL A 86 13.67 0.66 -4.10
CA VAL A 86 12.34 0.77 -4.70
C VAL A 86 11.36 -0.15 -4.00
N HIS A 87 10.32 0.40 -3.39
CA HIS A 87 9.14 -0.32 -2.93
C HIS A 87 8.08 -0.31 -4.03
N ILE A 88 7.87 -1.45 -4.69
CA ILE A 88 6.88 -1.61 -5.76
C ILE A 88 5.51 -1.92 -5.13
N PHE A 89 4.48 -1.17 -5.51
CA PHE A 89 3.12 -1.35 -5.02
C PHE A 89 2.48 -2.61 -5.61
N ASP A 90 1.69 -3.29 -4.78
CA ASP A 90 0.95 -4.51 -5.13
C ASP A 90 1.82 -5.57 -5.84
N PHE A 91 3.06 -5.73 -5.38
CA PHE A 91 4.06 -6.61 -5.95
C PHE A 91 4.46 -7.71 -4.94
N ASP A 92 4.32 -8.97 -5.35
CA ASP A 92 4.51 -10.15 -4.50
C ASP A 92 5.60 -11.12 -5.00
N GLN A 93 6.39 -10.70 -5.98
CA GLN A 93 7.42 -11.54 -6.60
C GLN A 93 8.80 -11.28 -5.98
N MET A 94 9.64 -12.33 -5.98
CA MET A 94 11.06 -12.23 -5.65
C MET A 94 11.85 -12.05 -6.94
N ILE A 95 12.52 -10.91 -7.07
CA ILE A 95 13.16 -10.47 -8.32
C ILE A 95 14.66 -10.20 -8.16
N TYR A 96 15.33 -10.93 -7.27
CA TYR A 96 16.79 -10.81 -7.15
C TYR A 96 17.47 -11.20 -8.46
N ASP A 97 18.54 -10.47 -8.79
CA ASP A 97 19.32 -10.61 -10.01
C ASP A 97 18.58 -10.26 -11.32
N GLU A 98 17.34 -9.79 -11.23
CA GLU A 98 16.55 -9.31 -12.36
C GLU A 98 16.78 -7.82 -12.65
N GLU A 99 16.33 -7.37 -13.82
CA GLU A 99 16.42 -5.99 -14.28
C GLU A 99 15.14 -5.19 -14.01
N LEU A 100 15.29 -3.95 -13.52
CA LEU A 100 14.21 -2.99 -13.39
C LEU A 100 14.52 -1.70 -14.14
N ASP A 101 13.51 -1.21 -14.87
CA ASP A 101 13.49 0.15 -15.38
C ASP A 101 12.61 1.02 -14.49
N VAL A 102 13.12 2.17 -14.05
CA VAL A 102 12.43 3.07 -13.13
C VAL A 102 12.39 4.47 -13.73
N GLU A 103 11.20 5.02 -13.93
CA GLU A 103 11.00 6.42 -14.31
C GLU A 103 10.69 7.23 -13.04
N VAL A 104 11.50 8.25 -12.77
CA VAL A 104 11.31 9.16 -11.64
C VAL A 104 10.30 10.24 -12.03
N CYS A 105 9.17 10.27 -11.34
CA CYS A 105 8.03 11.09 -11.76
C CYS A 105 7.72 12.23 -10.78
N HIS A 106 7.93 12.02 -9.47
CA HIS A 106 7.51 12.98 -8.46
C HIS A 106 8.44 12.98 -7.24
N PHE A 107 8.80 14.15 -6.74
CA PHE A 107 9.50 14.28 -5.46
C PHE A 107 8.48 14.30 -4.33
N VAL A 108 8.56 13.35 -3.40
CA VAL A 108 7.64 13.24 -2.27
C VAL A 108 8.16 14.07 -1.10
N ARG A 109 9.44 13.91 -0.73
CA ARG A 109 10.09 14.64 0.38
C ARG A 109 11.59 14.38 0.43
N GLU A 110 12.29 15.24 1.17
CA GLU A 110 13.68 15.02 1.56
C GLU A 110 13.85 13.81 2.50
N GLU A 111 15.08 13.31 2.61
CA GLU A 111 15.47 12.28 3.57
C GLU A 111 15.28 12.78 5.01
N GLN A 112 14.76 11.92 5.88
CA GLN A 112 14.43 12.28 7.27
C GLN A 112 14.91 11.19 8.21
N LEU A 113 15.45 11.60 9.36
CA LEU A 113 15.77 10.70 10.45
C LEU A 113 14.53 10.48 11.33
N PHE A 114 14.30 9.23 11.74
CA PHE A 114 13.17 8.88 12.61
C PHE A 114 13.66 8.42 13.97
N SER A 115 12.99 8.89 15.02
CA SER A 115 13.29 8.54 16.42
C SER A 115 12.88 7.11 16.79
N SER A 116 12.04 6.46 15.98
CA SER A 116 11.65 5.06 16.17
C SER A 116 11.16 4.40 14.87
N MET A 117 11.19 3.06 14.85
CA MET A 117 10.63 2.26 13.74
C MET A 117 9.15 2.56 13.49
N LYS A 118 8.37 2.87 14.53
CA LYS A 118 6.95 3.23 14.40
C LYS A 118 6.77 4.53 13.62
N HIS A 119 7.60 5.54 13.89
CA HIS A 119 7.54 6.81 13.16
C HIS A 119 7.94 6.64 11.68
N LEU A 120 8.95 5.81 11.40
CA LEU A 120 9.35 5.46 10.05
C LEU A 120 8.18 4.82 9.27
N VAL A 121 7.54 3.78 9.84
CA VAL A 121 6.41 3.09 9.22
C VAL A 121 5.24 4.04 8.95
N LEU A 122 4.90 4.91 9.90
CA LEU A 122 3.84 5.90 9.72
C LEU A 122 4.16 6.90 8.60
N GLN A 123 5.42 7.29 8.45
CA GLN A 123 5.82 8.19 7.38
C GLN A 123 5.77 7.50 6.01
N ILE A 124 6.28 6.26 5.90
CA ILE A 124 6.22 5.50 4.64
C ILE A 124 4.77 5.35 4.17
N ARG A 125 3.81 5.11 5.06
CA ARG A 125 2.38 5.07 4.71
C ARG A 125 1.88 6.37 4.07
N LYS A 126 2.23 7.52 4.66
CA LYS A 126 1.88 8.83 4.11
C LYS A 126 2.54 9.07 2.75
N ASP A 127 3.77 8.59 2.58
CA ASP A 127 4.50 8.67 1.31
C ASP A 127 3.77 7.85 0.23
N VAL A 128 3.31 6.62 0.56
CA VAL A 128 2.50 5.77 -0.34
C VAL A 128 1.20 6.47 -0.71
N GLU A 129 0.44 6.98 0.27
CA GLU A 129 -0.82 7.68 0.03
C GLU A 129 -0.63 8.90 -0.88
N THR A 130 0.48 9.62 -0.72
CA THR A 130 0.82 10.77 -1.56
C THR A 130 1.05 10.35 -3.00
N VAL A 131 1.86 9.32 -3.23
CA VAL A 131 2.13 8.80 -4.58
C VAL A 131 0.86 8.24 -5.23
N GLN A 132 0.05 7.48 -4.50
CA GLN A 132 -1.24 6.98 -5.00
C GLN A 132 -2.14 8.11 -5.46
N ARG A 133 -2.21 9.21 -4.70
CA ARG A 133 -3.00 10.41 -5.05
C ARG A 133 -2.45 11.10 -6.31
N VAL A 134 -1.13 11.30 -6.37
CA VAL A 134 -0.46 12.00 -7.48
C VAL A 134 -0.56 11.21 -8.79
N PHE A 135 -0.47 9.89 -8.72
CA PHE A 135 -0.58 9.01 -9.89
C PHE A 135 -2.01 8.65 -10.26
N HIS A 136 -3.01 9.23 -9.58
CA HIS A 136 -4.42 8.92 -9.78
C HIS A 136 -4.69 7.41 -9.76
N LEU A 137 -3.97 6.69 -8.90
CA LEU A 137 -4.23 5.26 -8.69
C LEU A 137 -5.58 5.20 -7.98
N GLU A 138 -6.61 4.82 -8.74
CA GLU A 138 -7.99 4.67 -8.27
C GLU A 138 -7.97 3.80 -7.01
N GLN A 139 -8.03 4.44 -5.85
CA GLN A 139 -8.46 3.77 -4.63
C GLN A 139 -9.91 3.38 -4.91
N PRO A 140 -10.30 2.09 -4.82
CA PRO A 140 -11.69 1.69 -4.97
C PRO A 140 -12.57 2.63 -4.16
N ALA A 141 -13.71 3.10 -4.70
CA ALA A 141 -14.55 4.11 -4.04
C ALA A 141 -14.88 3.77 -2.57
N ILE A 142 -14.84 2.48 -2.24
CA ILE A 142 -14.87 1.88 -0.90
C ILE A 142 -13.86 2.54 0.07
N LEU A 143 -12.62 2.81 -0.35
CA LEU A 143 -11.55 3.41 0.46
C LEU A 143 -11.70 4.93 0.65
N LYS A 144 -12.65 5.60 -0.01
CA LYS A 144 -12.95 7.02 0.27
C LYS A 144 -13.56 7.21 1.67
N ARG A 145 -14.06 6.13 2.29
CA ARG A 145 -14.41 6.08 3.71
C ARG A 145 -13.22 5.58 4.52
N GLU A 146 -12.78 6.34 5.51
CA GLU A 146 -11.81 5.84 6.49
C GLU A 146 -12.45 4.75 7.36
N PHE A 147 -12.11 3.49 7.11
CA PHE A 147 -12.45 2.37 7.99
C PHE A 147 -11.27 2.10 8.93
N LYS A 148 -11.34 2.62 10.16
CA LYS A 148 -10.32 2.37 11.20
C LYS A 148 -10.82 1.31 12.18
N PRO A 149 -10.20 0.12 12.23
CA PRO A 149 -10.56 -0.89 13.23
C PRO A 149 -10.12 -0.43 14.62
N SER A 150 -10.76 -0.98 15.65
CA SER A 150 -10.44 -0.68 17.05
C SER A 150 -9.02 -1.10 17.47
N SER A 151 -8.33 -1.91 16.67
CA SER A 151 -7.02 -2.47 17.00
C SER A 151 -6.12 -2.63 15.76
N GLU A 152 -5.57 -1.50 15.31
CA GLU A 152 -4.67 -1.38 14.15
C GLU A 152 -3.41 -2.27 14.26
N GLU A 153 -2.95 -2.59 15.47
CA GLU A 153 -1.77 -3.44 15.68
C GLU A 153 -1.91 -4.87 15.12
N TYR A 154 -3.14 -5.39 15.01
CA TYR A 154 -3.37 -6.77 14.59
C TYR A 154 -3.18 -7.00 13.09
N ILE A 155 -3.27 -5.96 12.24
CA ILE A 155 -3.13 -6.14 10.79
C ILE A 155 -1.72 -6.60 10.38
N HIS A 156 -0.73 -6.48 11.28
CA HIS A 156 0.66 -6.86 11.06
C HIS A 156 1.01 -8.27 11.55
N LEU A 157 0.05 -9.03 12.11
CA LEU A 157 0.29 -10.39 12.57
C LEU A 157 0.74 -11.33 11.43
N THR A 158 1.28 -12.50 11.75
CA THR A 158 1.46 -13.54 10.72
C THR A 158 0.09 -14.00 10.21
N ASP A 159 0.01 -14.56 8.99
CA ASP A 159 -1.28 -15.03 8.44
C ASP A 159 -2.01 -15.98 9.38
N LEU A 160 -1.29 -16.94 9.98
CA LEU A 160 -1.86 -17.88 10.93
C LEU A 160 -2.39 -17.16 12.18
N ALA A 161 -1.61 -16.25 12.77
CA ALA A 161 -2.01 -15.52 13.97
C ALA A 161 -3.19 -14.57 13.71
N PHE A 162 -3.22 -13.94 12.54
CA PHE A 162 -4.32 -13.07 12.13
C PHE A 162 -5.64 -13.85 11.95
N ILE A 163 -5.58 -15.01 11.29
CA ILE A 163 -6.74 -15.89 11.14
C ILE A 163 -7.22 -16.36 12.51
N GLN A 164 -6.32 -16.83 13.38
CA GLN A 164 -6.67 -17.27 14.74
C GLN A 164 -7.31 -16.15 15.57
N LEU A 165 -6.83 -14.91 15.43
CA LEU A 165 -7.44 -13.74 16.06
C LEU A 165 -8.86 -13.51 15.53
N CYS A 166 -9.09 -13.61 14.23
CA CYS A 166 -10.42 -13.49 13.64
C CYS A 166 -11.36 -14.60 14.14
N GLU A 167 -10.88 -15.84 14.23
CA GLU A 167 -11.66 -16.97 14.73
C GLU A 167 -12.01 -16.81 16.21
N GLY A 168 -11.06 -16.43 17.04
CA GLY A 168 -11.24 -16.28 18.49
C GLY A 168 -12.04 -15.03 18.88
N LYS A 169 -11.67 -13.86 18.35
CA LYS A 169 -12.26 -12.56 18.74
C LYS A 169 -13.60 -12.29 18.05
N HIS A 170 -13.78 -12.76 16.81
CA HIS A 170 -14.96 -12.46 16.00
C HIS A 170 -15.83 -13.68 15.69
N GLY A 171 -15.44 -14.87 16.14
CA GLY A 171 -16.26 -16.08 16.07
C GLY A 171 -16.52 -16.59 14.65
N ILE A 172 -15.69 -16.19 13.67
CA ILE A 172 -15.77 -16.70 12.30
C ILE A 172 -14.94 -17.97 12.15
N ASN A 173 -15.13 -18.74 11.07
CA ASN A 173 -14.23 -19.84 10.71
C ASN A 173 -13.36 -19.45 9.51
N ARG A 174 -12.31 -20.22 9.25
CA ARG A 174 -11.43 -20.03 8.09
C ARG A 174 -12.14 -19.90 6.73
N GLY A 175 -13.24 -20.61 6.52
CA GLY A 175 -14.01 -20.50 5.27
C GLY A 175 -14.68 -19.14 5.10
N VAL A 176 -15.26 -18.60 6.17
CA VAL A 176 -15.83 -17.24 6.19
C VAL A 176 -14.73 -16.20 6.02
N TYR A 177 -13.60 -16.35 6.72
CA TYR A 177 -12.42 -15.49 6.55
C TYR A 177 -12.00 -15.42 5.08
N ASN A 178 -11.76 -16.56 4.44
CA ASN A 178 -11.33 -16.64 3.04
C ASN A 178 -12.34 -15.97 2.11
N THR A 179 -13.64 -16.13 2.40
CA THR A 179 -14.70 -15.52 1.58
C THR A 179 -14.67 -14.00 1.66
N ILE A 180 -14.48 -13.43 2.86
CA ILE A 180 -14.38 -11.98 3.06
C ILE A 180 -13.10 -11.45 2.40
N ASP A 181 -11.96 -12.08 2.66
CA ASP A 181 -10.66 -11.66 2.10
C ASP A 181 -10.68 -11.70 0.56
N ASN A 182 -11.19 -12.78 -0.04
CA ASN A 182 -11.35 -12.89 -1.49
C ASN A 182 -12.33 -11.86 -2.05
N TRP A 183 -13.41 -11.56 -1.34
CA TRP A 183 -14.35 -10.53 -1.77
C TRP A 183 -13.69 -9.16 -1.83
N ILE A 184 -12.92 -8.80 -0.79
CA ILE A 184 -12.18 -7.54 -0.71
C ILE A 184 -11.09 -7.49 -1.80
N TYR A 185 -10.38 -8.59 -2.01
CA TYR A 185 -9.41 -8.73 -3.10
C TYR A 185 -10.04 -8.48 -4.47
N ASN A 186 -11.23 -9.05 -4.72
CA ASN A 186 -11.98 -8.88 -5.97
C ASN A 186 -12.52 -7.45 -6.16
N GLN A 187 -12.54 -6.61 -5.13
CA GLN A 187 -12.79 -5.17 -5.26
C GLN A 187 -11.54 -4.37 -5.70
N GLY A 188 -10.43 -5.05 -6.00
CA GLY A 188 -9.18 -4.44 -6.43
C GLY A 188 -8.19 -4.13 -5.30
N ILE A 189 -8.52 -4.52 -4.05
CA ILE A 189 -7.69 -4.20 -2.88
C ILE A 189 -6.65 -5.32 -2.67
N LYS A 190 -5.48 -5.17 -3.30
CA LYS A 190 -4.43 -6.18 -3.35
C LYS A 190 -3.44 -6.13 -2.19
N ASN A 191 -3.30 -5.00 -1.51
CA ASN A 191 -2.45 -4.90 -0.35
C ASN A 191 -3.02 -5.71 0.84
N ILE A 192 -2.24 -6.65 1.37
CA ILE A 192 -2.67 -7.52 2.47
C ILE A 192 -3.03 -6.76 3.75
N LEU A 193 -2.29 -5.70 4.10
CA LEU A 193 -2.57 -4.91 5.31
C LEU A 193 -3.89 -4.15 5.17
N GLU A 194 -4.17 -3.62 3.98
CA GLU A 194 -5.45 -2.98 3.67
C GLU A 194 -6.61 -3.97 3.74
N ARG A 195 -6.46 -5.16 3.12
CA ARG A 195 -7.49 -6.20 3.20
C ARG A 195 -7.79 -6.58 4.64
N ARG A 196 -6.75 -6.78 5.45
CA ARG A 196 -6.87 -7.09 6.88
C ARG A 196 -7.54 -5.97 7.67
N ARG A 197 -7.22 -4.71 7.38
CA ARG A 197 -7.86 -3.56 8.01
C ARG A 197 -9.36 -3.55 7.74
N LEU A 198 -9.75 -3.69 6.47
CA LEU A 198 -11.15 -3.70 6.04
C LEU A 198 -11.91 -4.93 6.56
N LEU A 199 -11.25 -6.08 6.59
CA LEU A 199 -11.79 -7.30 7.15
C LEU A 199 -12.08 -7.12 8.66
N LEU A 200 -11.14 -6.57 9.43
CA LEU A 200 -11.37 -6.28 10.85
C LEU A 200 -12.49 -5.27 11.05
N ALA A 201 -12.47 -4.16 10.30
CA ALA A 201 -13.50 -3.12 10.39
C ALA A 201 -14.90 -3.69 10.08
N PHE A 202 -15.01 -4.54 9.05
CA PHE A 202 -16.24 -5.26 8.74
C PHE A 202 -16.66 -6.15 9.91
N LEU A 203 -15.78 -7.01 10.43
CA LEU A 203 -16.09 -7.94 11.52
C LEU A 203 -16.49 -7.25 12.83
N GLU A 204 -15.92 -6.07 13.10
CA GLU A 204 -16.28 -5.20 14.21
C GLU A 204 -17.66 -4.56 14.00
N SER A 205 -17.99 -4.11 12.79
CA SER A 205 -19.28 -3.49 12.48
C SER A 205 -20.46 -4.44 12.64
N ILE A 206 -20.26 -5.75 12.45
CA ILE A 206 -21.29 -6.78 12.58
C ILE A 206 -21.23 -7.50 13.93
N ARG A 207 -20.53 -6.96 14.93
CA ARG A 207 -20.38 -7.58 16.25
C ARG A 207 -21.63 -7.32 17.10
N ASP A 208 -22.45 -8.35 17.27
CA ASP A 208 -23.46 -8.39 18.33
C ASP A 208 -22.80 -8.71 19.68
N HIS A 209 -23.42 -8.28 20.79
CA HIS A 209 -22.88 -8.41 22.15
C HIS A 209 -22.73 -9.86 22.66
N GLU A 210 -23.17 -10.87 21.91
CA GLU A 210 -23.05 -12.28 22.29
C GLU A 210 -21.82 -12.95 21.64
N ASN A 211 -20.98 -13.57 22.49
CA ASN A 211 -19.77 -14.33 22.14
C ASN A 211 -20.03 -15.67 21.41
N SER A 212 -21.02 -15.74 20.51
CA SER A 212 -21.36 -16.98 19.79
C SER A 212 -20.69 -17.07 18.41
N ARG A 213 -20.41 -18.31 17.97
CA ARG A 213 -19.90 -18.60 16.62
C ARG A 213 -20.85 -18.05 15.56
N LYS A 214 -20.38 -17.17 14.68
CA LYS A 214 -21.22 -16.56 13.63
C LYS A 214 -21.49 -17.56 12.51
N LYS A 215 -22.77 -17.85 12.28
CA LYS A 215 -23.24 -18.55 11.09
C LYS A 215 -23.93 -17.54 10.18
N PHE A 216 -23.41 -17.38 8.97
CA PHE A 216 -24.06 -16.62 7.92
C PHE A 216 -24.90 -17.62 7.12
N GLY A 217 -26.22 -17.59 7.29
CA GLY A 217 -27.15 -18.49 6.59
C GLY A 217 -27.15 -18.29 5.07
N PRO A 218 -28.01 -19.01 4.32
CA PRO A 218 -28.11 -18.85 2.86
C PRO A 218 -28.40 -17.39 2.50
N GLY A 219 -27.48 -16.75 1.77
CA GLY A 219 -27.57 -15.35 1.34
C GLY A 219 -27.00 -14.28 2.29
N GLY A 220 -26.45 -14.63 3.45
CA GLY A 220 -26.25 -13.65 4.55
C GLY A 220 -24.92 -12.87 4.61
N LEU A 221 -23.84 -13.29 3.93
CA LEU A 221 -22.53 -12.64 4.05
C LEU A 221 -22.33 -11.52 3.01
N ARG A 222 -22.64 -11.81 1.75
CA ARG A 222 -22.42 -10.88 0.64
C ARG A 222 -23.23 -9.58 0.75
N PRO A 223 -24.54 -9.59 1.06
CA PRO A 223 -25.29 -8.34 1.27
C PRO A 223 -24.75 -7.49 2.41
N LYS A 224 -24.23 -8.12 3.48
CA LYS A 224 -23.59 -7.40 4.60
C LYS A 224 -22.29 -6.72 4.18
N LEU A 225 -21.49 -7.39 3.34
CA LEU A 225 -20.29 -6.79 2.76
C LEU A 225 -20.67 -5.61 1.86
N GLU A 226 -21.66 -5.79 0.99
CA GLU A 226 -22.14 -4.73 0.10
C GLU A 226 -22.69 -3.52 0.89
N GLU A 227 -23.52 -3.75 1.91
CA GLU A 227 -24.03 -2.68 2.78
C GLU A 227 -22.90 -1.96 3.55
N PHE A 228 -21.93 -2.70 4.08
CA PHE A 228 -20.81 -2.12 4.82
C PHE A 228 -19.92 -1.23 3.94
N PHE A 229 -19.55 -1.73 2.75
CA PHE A 229 -18.59 -1.05 1.89
C PHE A 229 -19.21 0.02 0.98
N PHE A 230 -20.48 -0.13 0.59
CA PHE A 230 -21.16 0.79 -0.33
C PHE A 230 -22.32 1.57 0.29
N GLY A 231 -22.75 1.22 1.51
CA GLY A 231 -23.95 1.77 2.14
C GLY A 231 -25.24 1.06 1.70
N LYS A 232 -26.38 1.42 2.28
CA LYS A 232 -27.68 0.92 1.83
C LYS A 232 -27.95 1.42 0.42
N VAL A 233 -28.14 0.50 -0.52
CA VAL A 233 -28.82 0.81 -1.78
C VAL A 233 -30.27 1.10 -1.39
N GLU A 234 -30.70 2.35 -1.42
CA GLU A 234 -32.13 2.63 -1.39
C GLU A 234 -32.74 1.93 -2.60
N GLU A 235 -33.50 0.87 -2.34
CA GLU A 235 -34.47 0.39 -3.31
C GLU A 235 -35.37 1.58 -3.61
N LYS A 236 -35.20 2.17 -4.80
CA LYS A 236 -36.25 2.95 -5.42
C LYS A 236 -37.45 2.03 -5.49
N THR A 237 -38.33 2.17 -4.51
CA THR A 237 -39.65 1.58 -4.54
C THR A 237 -40.29 2.07 -5.82
N ALA A 238 -40.51 1.13 -6.74
CA ALA A 238 -41.49 1.31 -7.78
C ALA A 238 -42.85 1.54 -7.09
N SER A 239 -43.19 2.79 -6.82
CA SER A 239 -44.58 3.19 -6.71
C SER A 239 -45.04 3.56 -8.11
N ASN A 240 -45.48 2.53 -8.83
CA ASN A 240 -46.63 2.69 -9.70
C ASN A 240 -47.77 3.24 -8.84
N LEU A 241 -48.18 4.48 -9.10
CA LEU A 241 -49.57 4.94 -9.30
C LEU A 241 -49.54 6.42 -9.68
#